data_AF-A0A2W5EJY7-F1
#
_entry.id   AF-A0A2W5EJY7-F1
#
_cell.length_a   1.000
_cell.length_b   1.000
_cell.length_c   1.000
_cell.angle_alpha   90.00
_cell.angle_beta   90.00
_cell.angle_gamma   90.00
#
_symmetry.space_group_name_H-M   'P 1'
#
loop_
_entity.id
_entity.type
_entity.pdbx_description
1 polymer ?
#
loop_
_entity_poly.entity_id
_entity_poly.type
_entity_poly.pdbx_seq_one_letter_code
_entity_poly.pdbx_strand_id
1 'polypeptide(L)'
;LNLGKVANIASVEINGKDCGIVWTFPYRVNLKNYLKKGKNIVVVKVANTWHNRIMLDQSLPIVKKLTWTTSPIQLAGDSLLESGLLDPVYIEQKVEIR
;
A
#
# COMPACT_ATOMS: atom_id res chain seq x y z
N LEU A 1 -0.46 -6.39 -13.26
CA LEU A 1 0.05 -6.79 -11.92
C LEU A 1 -1.12 -6.73 -10.98
N ASN A 2 -1.46 -7.86 -10.38
CA ASN A 2 -2.46 -7.94 -9.33
C ASN A 2 -1.74 -7.93 -7.99
N LEU A 3 -2.01 -6.93 -7.16
CA LEU A 3 -1.40 -6.79 -5.84
C LEU A 3 -2.12 -7.58 -4.74
N GLY A 4 -3.22 -8.27 -5.07
CA GLY A 4 -4.09 -8.91 -4.07
C GLY A 4 -4.68 -7.86 -3.12
N LYS A 5 -4.67 -8.15 -1.82
CA LYS A 5 -5.06 -7.22 -0.76
C LYS A 5 -3.94 -6.25 -0.39
N VAL A 6 -4.26 -4.96 -0.47
CA VAL A 6 -3.42 -3.83 -0.04
C VAL A 6 -4.14 -3.07 1.06
N ALA A 7 -3.44 -2.74 2.14
CA ALA A 7 -3.92 -1.86 3.20
C ALA A 7 -3.05 -0.58 3.23
N ASN A 8 -3.45 0.54 2.60
CA ASN A 8 -4.77 0.85 2.00
C ASN A 8 -4.70 1.18 0.50
N ILE A 9 -3.60 1.80 0.06
CA ILE A 9 -3.38 2.23 -1.33
C ILE A 9 -1.94 1.93 -1.74
N ALA A 10 -1.68 1.75 -3.03
CA ALA A 10 -0.32 1.55 -3.53
C ALA A 10 -0.07 2.27 -4.86
N SER A 11 1.10 2.88 -5.01
CA SER A 11 1.64 3.30 -6.31
C SER A 11 2.59 2.24 -6.83
N VAL A 12 2.51 1.92 -8.12
CA VAL A 12 3.38 0.92 -8.76
C VAL A 12 4.28 1.58 -9.77
N GLU A 13 5.55 1.23 -9.75
CA GLU A 13 6.57 1.68 -10.68
C GLU A 13 7.30 0.48 -11.28
N ILE A 14 7.48 0.46 -12.60
CA ILE A 14 8.20 -0.60 -13.31
C ILE A 14 9.34 0.00 -14.09
N ASN A 15 10.56 -0.50 -13.86
CA ASN A 15 11.78 -0.02 -14.51
C ASN A 15 11.94 1.51 -14.43
N GLY A 16 11.58 2.13 -13.30
CA GLY A 16 11.66 3.58 -13.12
C GLY A 16 10.46 4.38 -13.67
N LYS A 17 9.42 3.70 -14.20
CA LYS A 17 8.27 4.34 -14.82
C LYS A 17 6.99 4.13 -14.00
N ASP A 18 6.29 5.22 -13.72
CA ASP A 18 5.02 5.21 -13.02
C ASP A 18 3.94 4.45 -13.82
N CYS A 19 3.37 3.42 -13.18
CA CYS A 19 2.30 2.56 -13.71
C CYS A 19 0.93 2.90 -13.09
N GLY A 20 0.86 3.93 -12.24
CA GLY A 20 -0.35 4.44 -11.62
C GLY A 20 -0.50 4.04 -10.14
N ILE A 21 -1.57 4.59 -9.55
CA ILE A 21 -1.96 4.39 -8.15
C ILE A 21 -3.25 3.57 -8.09
N VAL A 22 -3.22 2.48 -7.32
CA VAL A 22 -4.40 1.67 -7.01
C VAL A 22 -4.88 2.00 -5.61
N TRP A 23 -6.08 2.55 -5.53
CA TRP A 23 -6.68 3.03 -4.27
C TRP A 23 -8.00 2.34 -3.92
N THR A 24 -8.55 1.56 -4.86
CA THR A 24 -9.79 0.80 -4.67
C THR A 24 -9.68 -0.57 -5.33
N PHE A 25 -10.48 -1.51 -4.84
CA PHE A 25 -10.55 -2.84 -5.41
C PHE A 25 -11.15 -2.80 -6.84
N PRO A 26 -10.63 -3.60 -7.79
CA PRO A 26 -9.47 -4.49 -7.66
C PRO A 26 -8.12 -3.76 -7.75
N TYR A 27 -7.17 -4.12 -6.88
CA TYR A 27 -5.81 -3.53 -6.84
C TYR A 27 -4.92 -4.04 -7.98
N ARG A 28 -5.20 -3.57 -9.19
CA ARG A 28 -4.53 -4.00 -10.43
C ARG A 28 -3.99 -2.83 -11.23
N VAL A 29 -2.77 -2.99 -11.74
CA VAL A 29 -2.17 -2.07 -12.74
C VAL A 29 -1.87 -2.78 -14.06
N ASN A 30 -2.03 -2.07 -15.17
CA ASN A 30 -1.73 -2.60 -16.51
C ASN A 30 -0.23 -2.47 -16.81
N LEU A 31 0.41 -3.58 -17.20
CA LEU A 31 1.86 -3.64 -17.41
C LEU A 31 2.29 -3.55 -18.89
N LYS A 32 1.34 -3.56 -19.84
CA LYS A 32 1.60 -3.83 -21.26
C LYS A 32 2.75 -3.01 -21.86
N ASN A 33 2.85 -1.73 -21.50
CA ASN A 33 3.81 -0.80 -22.09
C ASN A 33 5.07 -0.55 -21.22
N TYR A 34 5.21 -1.27 -20.11
CA TYR A 34 6.25 -1.01 -19.10
C TYR A 34 7.29 -2.14 -18.98
N LEU A 35 6.96 -3.34 -19.46
CA LEU A 35 7.81 -4.51 -19.39
C LEU A 35 8.88 -4.53 -20.48
N LYS A 36 10.06 -5.03 -20.14
CA LYS A 36 11.12 -5.40 -21.08
C LYS A 36 11.41 -6.91 -21.02
N LYS A 37 11.99 -7.48 -22.08
CA LYS A 37 12.44 -8.87 -22.07
C LYS A 37 13.50 -9.06 -20.97
N GLY A 38 13.40 -10.18 -20.25
CA GLY A 38 14.31 -10.51 -19.15
C GLY A 38 13.90 -9.87 -17.82
N LYS A 39 14.90 -9.39 -17.07
CA LYS A 39 14.69 -8.87 -15.71
C LYS A 39 13.98 -7.52 -15.71
N ASN A 40 12.95 -7.38 -14.89
CA ASN A 40 12.24 -6.13 -14.63
C ASN A 40 12.34 -5.80 -13.15
N ILE A 41 12.47 -4.51 -12.82
CA ILE A 41 12.40 -4.04 -11.44
C ILE A 41 10.99 -3.52 -11.22
N VAL A 42 10.34 -4.01 -10.16
CA VAL A 42 9.01 -3.57 -9.75
C VAL A 42 9.15 -2.94 -8.37
N VAL A 43 8.70 -1.69 -8.23
CA VAL A 43 8.65 -0.98 -6.95
C VAL A 43 7.18 -0.74 -6.63
N VAL A 44 6.75 -1.18 -5.45
CA VAL A 44 5.40 -0.93 -4.94
C VAL A 44 5.55 -0.09 -3.68
N LYS A 45 5.06 1.14 -3.73
CA LYS A 45 5.05 2.05 -2.56
C LYS A 45 3.65 1.99 -1.97
N VAL A 46 3.53 1.52 -0.74
CA VAL A 46 2.25 1.34 -0.04
C VAL A 46 2.09 2.43 1.01
N ALA A 47 0.88 2.98 1.12
CA ALA A 47 0.52 3.88 2.21
C ALA A 47 -0.66 3.30 3.01
N ASN A 48 -0.51 3.30 4.32
CA ASN A 48 -1.55 3.00 5.30
C ASN A 48 -2.04 4.30 5.98
N THR A 49 -2.90 4.19 6.99
CA THR A 49 -3.41 5.34 7.73
C THR A 49 -2.60 5.63 9.00
N TRP A 50 -2.83 6.80 9.59
CA TRP A 50 -2.19 7.19 10.85
C TRP A 50 -2.63 6.38 12.08
N HIS A 51 -3.70 5.58 11.99
CA HIS A 51 -4.34 4.89 13.11
C HIS A 51 -3.35 4.16 14.01
N ASN A 52 -2.57 3.23 13.44
CA ASN A 52 -1.64 2.39 14.21
C ASN A 52 -0.56 3.22 14.93
N ARG A 53 -0.09 4.31 14.30
CA ARG A 53 0.95 5.18 14.87
C ARG A 53 0.40 6.06 15.98
N ILE A 54 -0.75 6.69 15.77
CA ILE A 54 -1.43 7.52 16.77
C ILE A 54 -1.80 6.67 17.99
N MET A 55 -2.32 5.47 17.77
CA MET A 55 -2.68 4.53 18.84
C MET A 55 -1.46 4.19 19.72
N LEU A 56 -0.31 3.87 19.11
CA LEU A 56 0.91 3.61 19.88
C LEU A 56 1.39 4.85 20.63
N ASP A 57 1.36 6.03 20.01
CA ASP A 57 1.79 7.29 20.64
C ASP A 57 0.96 7.68 21.87
N GLN A 58 -0.29 7.22 21.99
CA GLN A 58 -1.11 7.47 23.18
C GLN A 58 -0.60 6.74 24.42
N SER A 59 0.07 5.60 24.23
CA SER A 59 0.71 4.84 25.32
C SER A 59 2.10 5.35 25.70
N LEU A 60 2.67 6.26 24.91
CA LEU A 60 4.05 6.71 25.07
C LEU A 60 4.16 8.04 25.84
N PRO A 61 5.27 8.27 26.57
CA PRO A 61 5.56 9.60 27.13
C PRO A 61 5.77 10.62 26.02
N ILE A 62 5.50 11.90 26.32
CA ILE A 62 5.48 13.00 25.33
C ILE A 62 6.76 13.06 24.46
N VAL A 63 7.93 12.84 25.05
CA VAL A 63 9.23 12.90 24.38
C VAL A 63 9.47 11.78 23.36
N LYS A 64 8.65 10.72 23.39
CA LYS A 64 8.71 9.58 22.46
C LYS A 64 7.58 9.59 21.43
N LYS A 65 6.64 10.54 21.51
CA LYS A 65 5.56 10.65 20.52
C LYS A 65 6.11 11.22 19.21
N LEU A 66 5.66 10.64 18.10
CA LEU A 66 6.00 11.12 16.75
C LEU A 66 4.89 11.98 16.16
N THR A 67 3.66 11.80 16.65
CA THR A 67 2.46 12.45 16.14
C THR A 67 1.93 13.51 17.12
N TRP A 68 1.33 14.56 16.56
CA TRP A 68 0.62 15.59 17.29
C TRP A 68 -0.64 15.99 16.50
N THR A 69 -1.77 16.12 17.19
CA THR A 69 -3.06 16.48 16.58
C THR A 69 -3.76 17.51 17.46
N THR A 70 -4.38 18.52 16.85
CA THR A 70 -5.13 19.57 17.58
C THR A 70 -6.35 19.03 18.33
N SER A 71 -6.97 17.97 17.81
CA SER A 71 -8.06 17.23 18.45
C SER A 71 -7.62 15.78 18.68
N PRO A 72 -7.24 15.40 19.93
CA PRO A 72 -6.80 14.05 20.23
C PRO A 72 -7.93 13.03 19.99
N ILE A 73 -7.69 12.11 19.06
CA ILE A 73 -8.58 10.96 18.83
C ILE A 73 -8.31 9.94 19.93
N GLN A 74 -9.30 9.40 20.62
CA GLN A 74 -9.08 8.35 21.61
C GLN A 74 -9.04 6.98 20.90
N LEU A 75 -7.87 6.34 20.83
CA LEU A 75 -7.66 5.04 20.19
C LEU A 75 -7.08 4.00 21.17
N ALA A 76 -6.77 4.38 22.40
CA ALA A 76 -6.20 3.44 23.37
C ALA A 76 -7.21 2.32 23.69
N GLY A 77 -6.80 1.07 23.48
CA GLY A 77 -7.64 -0.12 23.64
C GLY A 77 -8.23 -0.66 22.33
N ASP A 78 -8.14 0.10 21.23
CA ASP A 78 -8.51 -0.40 19.91
C ASP A 78 -7.52 -1.45 19.37
N SER A 79 -7.93 -2.14 18.33
CA SER A 79 -7.07 -3.08 17.59
C SER A 79 -6.24 -2.35 16.52
N LEU A 80 -5.07 -2.90 16.22
CA LEU A 80 -4.28 -2.49 15.06
C LEU A 80 -5.06 -2.80 13.78
N LEU A 81 -5.04 -1.84 12.86
CA LEU A 81 -5.51 -2.07 11.50
C LEU A 81 -4.44 -2.80 10.69
N GLU A 82 -4.88 -3.60 9.72
CA GLU A 82 -3.98 -4.18 8.73
C GLU A 82 -3.20 -3.09 7.99
N SER A 83 -1.98 -3.42 7.54
CA SER A 83 -1.09 -2.45 6.91
C SER A 83 -0.13 -3.12 5.95
N GLY A 84 0.05 -2.55 4.77
CA GLY A 84 1.04 -3.00 3.79
C GLY A 84 0.46 -3.81 2.64
N LEU A 85 1.33 -4.62 2.03
CA LEU A 85 1.01 -5.54 0.94
C LEU A 85 0.83 -6.94 1.54
N LEU A 86 -0.41 -7.42 1.61
CA LEU A 86 -0.78 -8.52 2.51
C LEU A 86 -0.89 -9.86 1.78
N ASP A 87 -1.42 -9.84 0.56
CA ASP A 87 -1.57 -11.05 -0.25
C ASP A 87 -0.42 -11.20 -1.26
N PRO A 88 -0.25 -12.41 -1.83
CA PRO A 88 0.74 -12.61 -2.87
C PRO A 88 0.44 -11.78 -4.12
N VAL A 89 1.51 -11.31 -4.76
CA VAL A 89 1.45 -10.53 -5.99
C VAL A 89 1.57 -11.44 -7.20
N TYR A 90 0.67 -11.28 -8.16
CA TYR A 90 0.64 -12.10 -9.37
C TYR A 90 0.70 -11.26 -10.64
N ILE A 91 1.31 -11.82 -11.69
CA ILE A 91 1.17 -11.31 -13.06
C ILE A 91 0.01 -12.06 -13.70
N GLU A 92 -1.03 -11.31 -14.08
CA GLU A 92 -2.17 -11.85 -14.82
C GLU A 92 -1.99 -11.54 -16.31
N GLN A 93 -2.21 -12.54 -17.16
CA GLN A 93 -2.28 -12.38 -18.61
C GLN A 93 -3.74 -12.58 -19.04
N LYS A 94 -4.35 -11.53 -19.60
CA LYS A 94 -5.64 -11.67 -20.27
C LYS A 94 -5.40 -12.23 -21.67
N VAL A 95 -6.08 -13.32 -22.00
CA VAL A 95 -6.13 -13.87 -23.36
C VAL A 95 -7.48 -13.46 -23.95
N GLU A 96 -7.47 -12.62 -24.98
CA GLU A 96 -8.66 -12.33 -25.77
C GLU A 96 -8.88 -13.51 -26.74
N ILE A 97 -9.90 -14.31 -26.48
CA ILE A 97 -10.35 -15.35 -27.42
C ILE A 97 -11.18 -14.62 -28.47
N ARG A 98 -10.76 -14.72 -29.74
CA ARG A 98 -11.52 -14.25 -30.90
C ARG A 98 -12.53 -15.29 -31.34
#